data_AF-U7QJM8-F1
#
_entry.id   AF-U7QJM8-F1
#
_cell.length_a   1.000
_cell.length_b   1.000
_cell.length_c   1.000
_cell.angle_alpha   90.00
_cell.angle_beta   90.00
_cell.angle_gamma   90.00
#
_symmetry.space_group_name_H-M   'P 1'
#
loop_
_entity.id
_entity.type
_entity.pdbx_description
1 polymer ?
#
loop_
_entity_poly.entity_id
_entity_poly.type
_entity_poly.pdbx_seq_one_letter_code
_entity_poly.pdbx_strand_id
1 'polypeptide(L)'
;LLDDLPNVFLNQELIDAAKKRLESPEKYPLTHRAYRDIQAKAEDFYENVSLSDFPVYTGKNRSEYRSRVYNGLAQTLYPAIVCAFEDKQEYCQKAIDFILAWAEKKGGTQLTEASRSNLSSAGLDISRYFARYAQAFQLVSPYMSEEEKETVKQWFLELGYEIKKGHKYWIKNLEREGANNHLSWHNSGMLIAALYGEDRRLLAYMMNGNRWSYQNLVRDAIYEQDNPENLFRVGRDFVHLPTQARTGEIYDRHRSLPHPPARGNIYDRQRWWNEEVRQRAGFAYSKFNLEALMITAHMAQLNGLEYGGSKNFINLHNRSIRNALRFYGQYYIDFPAGRADCRKISEMEPSPKPYDGQCPIAYEPYFGERPSYHTVYLFALAKKYYPEDKALYTKILSANRKELIPVSNFHPLHAPVSVFTLFFAEE
;
A
#
# COMPACT_ATOMS: atom_id res chain seq x y z
N LEU A 1 -23.89 -2.22 10.01
CA LEU A 1 -24.02 -0.78 9.78
C LEU A 1 -22.68 -0.18 10.15
N LEU A 2 -21.97 0.39 9.18
CA LEU A 2 -20.85 1.26 9.47
C LEU A 2 -21.42 2.58 10.02
N ASP A 3 -20.85 3.10 11.11
CA ASP A 3 -21.17 4.43 11.66
C ASP A 3 -20.90 5.55 10.64
N ASP A 4 -21.23 6.81 10.99
CA ASP A 4 -20.84 8.05 10.31
C ASP A 4 -19.30 8.30 10.29
N LEU A 5 -18.50 7.24 10.38
CA LEU A 5 -17.07 7.28 10.24
C LEU A 5 -16.65 7.24 8.77
N PRO A 6 -15.49 7.84 8.42
CA PRO A 6 -14.98 7.80 7.07
C PRO A 6 -14.70 6.37 6.62
N ASN A 7 -14.92 6.13 5.34
CA ASN A 7 -14.67 4.83 4.71
C ASN A 7 -13.17 4.68 4.42
N VAL A 8 -12.47 3.89 5.23
CA VAL A 8 -11.06 3.56 4.98
C VAL A 8 -10.99 2.20 4.32
N PHE A 9 -10.77 2.22 3.01
CA PHE A 9 -10.63 1.03 2.17
C PHE A 9 -11.91 0.18 1.96
N LEU A 10 -12.87 0.22 2.89
CA LEU A 10 -14.14 -0.50 2.80
C LEU A 10 -15.32 0.48 2.94
N ASN A 11 -16.45 0.16 2.28
CA ASN A 11 -17.75 0.79 2.52
C ASN A 11 -18.82 -0.30 2.74
N GLN A 12 -20.02 0.11 3.17
CA GLN A 12 -21.09 -0.85 3.51
C GLN A 12 -21.49 -1.70 2.29
N GLU A 13 -21.53 -1.12 1.10
CA GLU A 13 -21.78 -1.82 -0.17
C GLU A 13 -20.80 -2.98 -0.41
N LEU A 14 -19.49 -2.77 -0.18
CA LEU A 14 -18.48 -3.80 -0.33
C LEU A 14 -18.62 -4.90 0.73
N ILE A 15 -18.99 -4.55 1.96
CA ILE A 15 -19.26 -5.51 3.04
C ILE A 15 -20.46 -6.39 2.68
N ASP A 16 -21.57 -5.79 2.27
CA ASP A 16 -22.79 -6.50 1.92
C ASP A 16 -22.58 -7.40 0.69
N ALA A 17 -21.82 -6.91 -0.31
CA ALA A 17 -21.45 -7.71 -1.47
C ALA A 17 -20.57 -8.91 -1.10
N ALA A 18 -19.64 -8.75 -0.15
CA ALA A 18 -18.84 -9.86 0.36
C ALA A 18 -19.70 -10.88 1.13
N LYS A 19 -20.58 -10.43 2.04
CA LYS A 19 -21.53 -11.30 2.75
C LYS A 19 -22.40 -12.11 1.80
N LYS A 20 -22.97 -11.45 0.78
CA LYS A 20 -23.78 -12.13 -0.24
C LYS A 20 -22.98 -13.18 -1.04
N ARG A 21 -21.72 -12.90 -1.38
CA ARG A 21 -20.85 -13.89 -2.04
C ARG A 21 -20.59 -15.11 -1.14
N LEU A 22 -20.54 -14.91 0.18
CA LEU A 22 -20.39 -16.00 1.15
C LEU A 22 -21.61 -16.94 1.22
N GLU A 23 -22.77 -16.57 0.68
CA GLU A 23 -23.94 -17.47 0.60
C GLU A 23 -23.82 -18.51 -0.53
N SER A 24 -22.88 -18.35 -1.48
CA SER A 24 -22.76 -19.20 -2.67
C SER A 24 -21.33 -19.73 -2.89
N PRO A 25 -20.87 -20.74 -2.12
CA PRO A 25 -19.51 -21.28 -2.21
C PRO A 25 -19.09 -21.74 -3.60
N GLU A 26 -19.99 -22.37 -4.33
CA GLU A 26 -19.72 -22.91 -5.67
C GLU A 26 -19.50 -21.81 -6.71
N LYS A 27 -20.17 -20.65 -6.53
CA LYS A 27 -20.05 -19.51 -7.43
C LYS A 27 -18.85 -18.62 -7.08
N TYR A 28 -18.52 -18.52 -5.79
CA TYR A 28 -17.49 -17.61 -5.27
C TYR A 28 -16.40 -18.34 -4.45
N PRO A 29 -15.69 -19.31 -5.05
CA PRO A 29 -14.76 -20.17 -4.33
C PRO A 29 -13.49 -19.45 -3.84
N LEU A 30 -13.12 -18.29 -4.41
CA LEU A 30 -11.98 -17.50 -3.89
C LEU A 30 -12.40 -16.70 -2.66
N THR A 31 -13.58 -16.09 -2.70
CA THR A 31 -14.17 -15.34 -1.57
C THR A 31 -14.27 -16.23 -0.33
N HIS A 32 -14.80 -17.45 -0.50
CA HIS A 32 -14.91 -18.44 0.56
C HIS A 32 -13.56 -18.88 1.13
N ARG A 33 -12.58 -19.13 0.27
CA ARG A 33 -11.23 -19.52 0.73
C ARG A 33 -10.54 -18.40 1.49
N ALA A 34 -10.66 -17.16 1.00
CA ALA A 34 -10.12 -15.99 1.67
C ALA A 34 -10.77 -15.77 3.05
N TYR A 35 -12.09 -15.95 3.16
CA TYR A 35 -12.78 -15.82 4.44
C TYR A 35 -12.37 -16.89 5.44
N ARG A 36 -12.20 -18.16 5.03
CA ARG A 36 -11.70 -19.22 5.92
C ARG A 36 -10.29 -18.92 6.45
N ASP A 37 -9.40 -18.37 5.62
CA ASP A 37 -8.08 -17.93 6.07
C ASP A 37 -8.16 -16.77 7.08
N ILE A 38 -9.09 -15.82 6.86
CA ILE A 38 -9.36 -14.74 7.83
C ILE A 38 -9.88 -15.31 9.15
N GLN A 39 -10.82 -16.26 9.12
CA GLN A 39 -11.34 -16.92 10.32
C GLN A 39 -10.22 -17.64 11.08
N ALA A 40 -9.37 -18.41 10.40
CA ALA A 40 -8.26 -19.11 11.02
C ALA A 40 -7.26 -18.15 11.69
N LYS A 41 -6.97 -17.00 11.05
CA LYS A 41 -6.08 -15.97 11.62
C LYS A 41 -6.73 -15.19 12.75
N ALA A 42 -8.05 -14.98 12.69
CA ALA A 42 -8.79 -14.38 13.79
C ALA A 42 -8.74 -15.27 15.04
N GLU A 43 -9.00 -16.57 14.87
CA GLU A 43 -8.91 -17.58 15.94
C GLU A 43 -7.50 -17.61 16.54
N ASP A 44 -6.46 -17.75 15.72
CA ASP A 44 -5.06 -17.72 16.18
C ASP A 44 -4.72 -16.43 16.96
N PHE A 45 -5.18 -15.27 16.47
CA PHE A 45 -4.99 -14.01 17.18
C PHE A 45 -5.74 -13.98 18.52
N TYR A 46 -6.97 -14.47 18.55
CA TYR A 46 -7.80 -14.48 19.75
C TYR A 46 -7.19 -15.38 20.85
N GLU A 47 -6.77 -16.59 20.47
CA GLU A 47 -6.21 -17.60 21.36
C GLU A 47 -4.77 -17.27 21.81
N ASN A 48 -3.92 -16.81 20.90
CA ASN A 48 -2.47 -16.78 21.11
C ASN A 48 -1.85 -15.39 21.26
N VAL A 49 -2.59 -14.31 20.94
CA VAL A 49 -2.03 -12.95 20.99
C VAL A 49 -2.59 -12.17 22.18
N SER A 50 -1.69 -11.73 23.07
CA SER A 50 -2.03 -10.99 24.28
C SER A 50 -1.31 -9.63 24.33
N LEU A 51 -1.92 -8.64 25.00
CA LEU A 51 -1.29 -7.34 25.26
C LEU A 51 -0.07 -7.44 26.19
N SER A 52 0.05 -8.52 26.98
CA SER A 52 1.25 -8.80 27.76
C SER A 52 2.45 -9.18 26.90
N ASP A 53 2.23 -9.95 25.82
CA ASP A 53 3.30 -10.37 24.91
C ASP A 53 3.68 -9.28 23.91
N PHE A 54 2.68 -8.49 23.47
CA PHE A 54 2.83 -7.37 22.54
C PHE A 54 2.32 -6.05 23.16
N PRO A 55 3.01 -5.53 24.18
CA PRO A 55 2.65 -4.26 24.79
C PRO A 55 2.72 -3.11 23.77
N VAL A 56 1.91 -2.08 24.05
CA VAL A 56 1.86 -0.87 23.26
C VAL A 56 3.24 -0.23 23.17
N TYR A 57 3.64 0.10 21.94
CA TYR A 57 4.94 0.69 21.69
C TYR A 57 4.92 2.21 21.87
N THR A 58 5.61 2.73 22.89
CA THR A 58 5.70 4.18 23.17
C THR A 58 7.10 4.77 22.98
N GLY A 59 8.04 3.97 22.46
CA GLY A 59 9.45 4.37 22.29
C GLY A 59 9.79 4.98 20.92
N LYS A 60 11.09 4.96 20.61
CA LYS A 60 11.71 5.62 19.44
C LYS A 60 12.39 4.67 18.43
N ASN A 61 12.55 3.41 18.77
CA ASN A 61 13.09 2.33 17.94
C ASN A 61 12.08 1.83 16.89
N ARG A 62 12.40 2.06 15.61
CA ARG A 62 11.59 1.63 14.46
C ARG A 62 11.44 0.13 14.31
N SER A 63 12.49 -0.66 14.54
CA SER A 63 12.41 -2.11 14.40
C SER A 63 11.50 -2.72 15.45
N GLU A 64 11.53 -2.18 16.67
CA GLU A 64 10.61 -2.59 17.73
C GLU A 64 9.18 -2.17 17.44
N TYR A 65 8.95 -0.90 17.05
CA TYR A 65 7.62 -0.45 16.60
C TYR A 65 7.03 -1.37 15.53
N ARG A 66 7.80 -1.67 14.48
CA ARG A 66 7.37 -2.56 13.40
C ARG A 66 6.99 -3.93 13.94
N SER A 67 7.82 -4.53 14.81
CA SER A 67 7.53 -5.84 15.41
C SER A 67 6.25 -5.83 16.24
N ARG A 68 6.05 -4.81 17.08
CA ARG A 68 4.88 -4.70 17.97
C ARG A 68 3.59 -4.44 17.20
N VAL A 69 3.62 -3.54 16.22
CA VAL A 69 2.47 -3.31 15.33
C VAL A 69 2.18 -4.55 14.51
N TYR A 70 3.20 -5.19 13.97
CA TYR A 70 3.05 -6.37 13.14
C TYR A 70 2.42 -7.56 13.87
N ASN A 71 2.93 -7.90 15.05
CA ASN A 71 2.51 -9.09 15.77
C ASN A 71 1.28 -8.87 16.65
N GLY A 72 0.85 -7.62 16.83
CA GLY A 72 -0.33 -7.26 17.62
C GLY A 72 -1.29 -6.39 16.82
N LEU A 73 -1.11 -5.07 16.88
CA LEU A 73 -2.09 -4.08 16.43
C LEU A 73 -2.60 -4.29 14.99
N ALA A 74 -1.73 -4.57 14.02
CA ALA A 74 -2.13 -4.74 12.62
C ALA A 74 -2.96 -6.01 12.35
N GLN A 75 -2.87 -7.02 13.22
CA GLN A 75 -3.62 -8.27 13.10
C GLN A 75 -5.06 -8.15 13.59
N THR A 76 -5.39 -7.11 14.37
CA THR A 76 -6.76 -6.80 14.82
C THR A 76 -7.77 -6.69 13.68
N LEU A 77 -7.32 -6.46 12.45
CA LEU A 77 -8.18 -6.48 11.26
C LEU A 77 -8.90 -7.83 11.06
N TYR A 78 -8.25 -8.97 11.34
CA TYR A 78 -8.87 -10.28 11.16
C TYR A 78 -10.06 -10.53 12.12
N PRO A 79 -9.91 -10.39 13.45
CA PRO A 79 -11.04 -10.50 14.36
C PRO A 79 -12.09 -9.40 14.13
N ALA A 80 -11.70 -8.19 13.69
CA ALA A 80 -12.65 -7.14 13.32
C ALA A 80 -13.53 -7.52 12.10
N ILE A 81 -12.96 -8.20 11.10
CA ILE A 81 -13.73 -8.72 9.96
C ILE A 81 -14.70 -9.82 10.42
N VAL A 82 -14.25 -10.77 11.23
CA VAL A 82 -15.11 -11.85 11.78
C VAL A 82 -16.24 -11.26 12.62
N CYS A 83 -15.92 -10.30 13.50
CA CYS A 83 -16.90 -9.51 14.26
C CYS A 83 -17.98 -8.91 13.33
N ALA A 84 -17.58 -8.13 12.32
CA ALA A 84 -18.52 -7.47 11.42
C ALA A 84 -19.34 -8.46 10.55
N PHE A 85 -18.84 -9.67 10.32
CA PHE A 85 -19.48 -10.67 9.45
C PHE A 85 -20.40 -11.63 10.20
N GLU A 86 -20.02 -12.03 11.40
CA GLU A 86 -20.69 -13.07 12.20
C GLU A 86 -21.29 -12.54 13.50
N ASP A 87 -21.07 -11.27 13.86
CA ASP A 87 -21.52 -10.64 15.11
C ASP A 87 -21.00 -11.36 16.37
N LYS A 88 -19.80 -11.94 16.29
CA LYS A 88 -19.15 -12.61 17.42
C LYS A 88 -18.50 -11.60 18.36
N GLN A 89 -19.18 -11.35 19.48
CA GLN A 89 -18.82 -10.32 20.45
C GLN A 89 -17.40 -10.47 21.01
N GLU A 90 -16.91 -11.69 21.24
CA GLU A 90 -15.57 -11.94 21.76
C GLU A 90 -14.47 -11.44 20.81
N TYR A 91 -14.68 -11.58 19.50
CA TYR A 91 -13.77 -11.07 18.48
C TYR A 91 -13.84 -9.55 18.36
N CYS A 92 -15.04 -8.98 18.50
CA CYS A 92 -15.23 -7.52 18.55
C CYS A 92 -14.44 -6.94 19.73
N GLN A 93 -14.67 -7.45 20.93
CA GLN A 93 -14.04 -6.94 22.16
C GLN A 93 -12.52 -7.05 22.10
N LYS A 94 -11.99 -8.20 21.65
CA LYS A 94 -10.54 -8.41 21.51
C LYS A 94 -9.88 -7.37 20.58
N ALA A 95 -10.52 -7.02 19.47
CA ALA A 95 -10.02 -6.01 18.55
C ALA A 95 -10.11 -4.59 19.16
N ILE A 96 -11.23 -4.28 19.82
CA ILE A 96 -11.45 -3.00 20.52
C ILE A 96 -10.39 -2.79 21.60
N ASP A 97 -10.17 -3.77 22.47
CA ASP A 97 -9.20 -3.70 23.58
C ASP A 97 -7.78 -3.38 23.09
N PHE A 98 -7.34 -4.03 22.00
CA PHE A 98 -6.03 -3.76 21.41
C PHE A 98 -5.93 -2.35 20.82
N ILE A 99 -6.95 -1.91 20.08
CA ILE A 99 -6.97 -0.57 19.47
C ILE A 99 -6.98 0.51 20.55
N LEU A 100 -7.83 0.37 21.56
CA LEU A 100 -7.95 1.32 22.67
C LEU A 100 -6.67 1.37 23.50
N ALA A 101 -6.08 0.22 23.85
CA ALA A 101 -4.82 0.20 24.59
C ALA A 101 -3.74 1.01 23.85
N TRP A 102 -3.66 0.86 22.52
CA TRP A 102 -2.73 1.63 21.69
C TRP A 102 -3.08 3.13 21.67
N ALA A 103 -4.36 3.47 21.56
CA ALA A 103 -4.83 4.85 21.53
C ALA A 103 -4.57 5.59 22.86
N GLU A 104 -4.96 5.00 23.99
CA GLU A 104 -4.80 5.57 25.34
C GLU A 104 -3.33 5.85 25.68
N LYS A 105 -2.44 4.92 25.30
CA LYS A 105 -0.99 5.06 25.51
C LYS A 105 -0.30 5.84 24.40
N LYS A 106 -1.05 6.35 23.41
CA LYS A 106 -0.55 7.11 22.27
C LYS A 106 0.57 6.37 21.53
N GLY A 107 0.38 5.08 21.30
CA GLY A 107 1.38 4.20 20.71
C GLY A 107 1.91 4.73 19.37
N GLY A 108 3.22 4.65 19.16
CA GLY A 108 3.89 5.11 17.93
C GLY A 108 4.11 6.62 17.80
N THR A 109 3.51 7.46 18.66
CA THR A 109 3.62 8.93 18.53
C THR A 109 5.02 9.48 18.80
N GLN A 110 5.87 8.76 19.53
CA GLN A 110 7.27 9.16 19.78
C GLN A 110 8.26 8.68 18.71
N LEU A 111 7.82 7.93 17.70
CA LEU A 111 8.73 7.22 16.80
C LEU A 111 9.63 8.17 15.97
N THR A 112 9.12 9.36 15.68
CA THR A 112 9.83 10.42 14.95
C THR A 112 10.90 11.13 15.79
N GLU A 113 10.92 10.92 17.10
CA GLU A 113 11.83 11.60 18.02
C GLU A 113 13.21 10.94 18.16
N ALA A 114 13.43 9.79 17.49
CA ALA A 114 14.64 8.98 17.63
C ALA A 114 15.91 9.70 17.15
N SER A 115 15.86 10.24 15.93
CA SER A 115 16.94 10.99 15.31
C SER A 115 16.44 11.67 14.03
N ARG A 116 17.11 12.75 13.62
CA ARG A 116 16.78 13.42 12.35
C ARG A 116 16.91 12.50 11.14
N SER A 117 17.90 11.59 11.14
CA SER A 117 18.14 10.65 10.03
C SER A 117 17.05 9.59 9.88
N ASN A 118 16.23 9.35 10.91
CA ASN A 118 15.18 8.32 10.90
C ASN A 118 13.76 8.88 10.64
N LEU A 119 13.58 10.20 10.63
CA LEU A 119 12.27 10.87 10.53
C LEU A 119 11.43 10.42 9.34
N SER A 120 12.03 10.40 8.13
CA SER A 120 11.35 9.99 6.90
C SER A 120 10.82 8.56 6.96
N SER A 121 11.63 7.67 7.52
CA SER A 121 11.35 6.24 7.54
C SER A 121 10.42 5.87 8.69
N ALA A 122 10.46 6.60 9.81
CA ALA A 122 9.47 6.50 10.88
C ALA A 122 8.06 6.85 10.37
N GLY A 123 7.92 7.96 9.64
CA GLY A 123 6.63 8.32 9.03
C GLY A 123 6.13 7.29 8.02
N LEU A 124 7.04 6.63 7.29
CA LEU A 124 6.68 5.54 6.37
C LEU A 124 6.14 4.34 7.15
N ASP A 125 6.85 3.89 8.18
CA ASP A 125 6.44 2.74 8.98
C ASP A 125 5.06 2.97 9.61
N ILE A 126 4.81 4.16 10.17
CA ILE A 126 3.48 4.49 10.71
C ILE A 126 2.42 4.38 9.62
N SER A 127 2.61 5.10 8.50
CA SER A 127 1.63 5.18 7.42
C SER A 127 1.30 3.82 6.81
N ARG A 128 2.30 2.96 6.66
CA ARG A 128 2.16 1.66 5.99
C ARG A 128 1.23 0.71 6.74
N TYR A 129 1.32 0.67 8.06
CA TYR A 129 0.45 -0.19 8.88
C TYR A 129 -0.87 0.46 9.23
N PHE A 130 -0.95 1.80 9.14
CA PHE A 130 -2.13 2.58 9.52
C PHE A 130 -3.42 2.07 8.90
N ALA A 131 -3.41 1.84 7.59
CA ALA A 131 -4.60 1.37 6.89
C ALA A 131 -5.23 0.11 7.48
N ARG A 132 -4.46 -0.79 8.12
CA ARG A 132 -4.97 -2.05 8.68
C ARG A 132 -5.75 -1.84 9.96
N TYR A 133 -5.17 -1.16 10.94
CA TYR A 133 -5.86 -0.91 12.21
C TYR A 133 -6.89 0.21 12.09
N ALA A 134 -6.78 1.08 11.09
CA ALA A 134 -7.85 2.00 10.71
C ALA A 134 -9.08 1.26 10.16
N GLN A 135 -8.89 0.28 9.26
CA GLN A 135 -9.98 -0.61 8.82
C GLN A 135 -10.57 -1.41 9.98
N ALA A 136 -9.73 -1.93 10.87
CA ALA A 136 -10.20 -2.65 12.05
C ALA A 136 -11.12 -1.74 12.89
N PHE A 137 -10.66 -0.52 13.20
CA PHE A 137 -11.46 0.48 13.90
C PHE A 137 -12.77 0.81 13.18
N GLN A 138 -12.75 0.99 11.85
CA GLN A 138 -13.98 1.20 11.06
C GLN A 138 -15.01 0.09 11.30
N LEU A 139 -14.56 -1.18 11.32
CA LEU A 139 -15.43 -2.35 11.45
C LEU A 139 -15.97 -2.55 12.87
N VAL A 140 -15.17 -2.25 13.91
CA VAL A 140 -15.59 -2.44 15.31
C VAL A 140 -16.19 -1.19 15.96
N SER A 141 -16.06 -0.01 15.33
CA SER A 141 -16.61 1.23 15.85
C SER A 141 -18.09 1.19 16.25
N PRO A 142 -19.01 0.47 15.55
CA PRO A 142 -20.41 0.41 15.97
C PRO A 142 -20.63 -0.22 17.35
N TYR A 143 -19.64 -0.94 17.88
CA TYR A 143 -19.64 -1.60 19.18
C TYR A 143 -18.88 -0.81 20.26
N MET A 144 -18.35 0.37 19.92
CA MET A 144 -17.63 1.26 20.81
C MET A 144 -18.54 2.40 21.27
N SER A 145 -18.30 2.91 22.48
CA SER A 145 -18.87 4.17 22.95
C SER A 145 -18.27 5.37 22.21
N GLU A 146 -18.95 6.52 22.25
CA GLU A 146 -18.45 7.75 21.62
C GLU A 146 -17.12 8.24 22.25
N GLU A 147 -16.91 8.03 23.55
CA GLU A 147 -15.64 8.37 24.23
C GLU A 147 -14.48 7.51 23.73
N GLU A 148 -14.71 6.21 23.56
CA GLU A 148 -13.73 5.27 22.99
C GLU A 148 -13.41 5.64 21.54
N LYS A 149 -14.42 5.95 20.73
CA LYS A 149 -14.24 6.42 19.34
C LYS A 149 -13.39 7.68 19.28
N GLU A 150 -13.68 8.66 20.13
CA GLU A 150 -12.94 9.94 20.16
C GLU A 150 -11.49 9.73 20.60
N THR A 151 -11.25 8.84 21.56
CA THR A 151 -9.89 8.47 22.01
C THR A 151 -9.06 7.93 20.84
N VAL A 152 -9.63 7.03 20.03
CA VAL A 152 -8.96 6.49 18.84
C VAL A 152 -8.77 7.54 17.76
N LYS A 153 -9.79 8.36 17.47
CA LYS A 153 -9.70 9.47 16.50
C LYS A 153 -8.60 10.45 16.84
N GLN A 154 -8.49 10.86 18.10
CA GLN A 154 -7.46 11.77 18.58
C GLN A 154 -6.05 11.15 18.44
N TRP A 155 -5.89 9.88 18.78
CA TRP A 155 -4.63 9.18 18.57
C TRP A 155 -4.25 9.08 17.08
N PHE A 156 -5.20 8.75 16.22
CA PHE A 156 -5.01 8.74 14.76
C PHE A 156 -4.56 10.11 14.23
N LEU A 157 -5.14 11.19 14.75
CA LEU A 157 -4.74 12.55 14.39
C LEU A 157 -3.28 12.83 14.80
N GLU A 158 -2.88 12.44 16.01
CA GLU A 158 -1.49 12.57 16.49
C GLU A 158 -0.51 11.82 15.58
N LEU A 159 -0.83 10.58 15.20
CA LEU A 159 -0.04 9.81 14.23
C LEU A 159 0.06 10.51 12.87
N GLY A 160 -1.03 11.13 12.39
CA GLY A 160 -1.05 11.94 11.17
C GLY A 160 -0.04 13.08 11.19
N TYR A 161 0.09 13.77 12.33
CA TYR A 161 1.07 14.83 12.51
C TYR A 161 2.51 14.31 12.61
N GLU A 162 2.72 13.12 13.18
CA GLU A 162 4.02 12.45 13.15
C GLU A 162 4.44 12.09 11.72
N ILE A 163 3.52 11.55 10.93
CA ILE A 163 3.75 11.28 9.51
C ILE A 163 4.10 12.58 8.77
N LYS A 164 3.36 13.66 9.03
CA LYS A 164 3.63 14.99 8.46
C LYS A 164 5.04 15.50 8.80
N LYS A 165 5.55 15.26 10.02
CA LYS A 165 6.94 15.60 10.37
C LYS A 165 7.94 14.84 9.49
N GLY A 166 7.73 13.53 9.29
CA GLY A 166 8.53 12.71 8.38
C GLY A 166 8.48 13.20 6.93
N HIS A 167 7.28 13.56 6.46
CA HIS A 167 7.06 14.12 5.12
C HIS A 167 7.77 15.46 4.91
N LYS A 168 7.66 16.39 5.87
CA LYS A 168 8.35 17.69 5.83
C LYS A 168 9.87 17.52 5.86
N TYR A 169 10.37 16.58 6.66
CA TYR A 169 11.79 16.25 6.66
C TYR A 169 12.24 15.76 5.29
N TRP A 170 11.45 14.89 4.64
CA TRP A 170 11.74 14.42 3.29
C TRP A 170 11.83 15.57 2.29
N ILE A 171 10.81 16.43 2.23
CA ILE A 171 10.80 17.60 1.32
C ILE A 171 12.05 18.45 1.54
N LYS A 172 12.43 18.71 2.79
CA LYS A 172 13.53 19.63 3.10
C LYS A 172 14.92 19.04 2.83
N ASN A 173 15.12 17.75 3.09
CA ASN A 173 16.46 17.17 3.17
C ASN A 173 16.74 16.09 2.11
N LEU A 174 15.68 15.48 1.57
CA LEU A 174 15.75 14.36 0.62
C LEU A 174 15.02 14.68 -0.68
N GLU A 175 14.84 15.96 -1.00
CA GLU A 175 14.12 16.42 -2.19
C GLU A 175 14.70 15.86 -3.50
N ARG A 176 16.02 15.66 -3.52
CA ARG A 176 16.75 15.05 -4.64
C ARG A 176 16.30 13.62 -4.96
N GLU A 177 15.68 12.92 -4.02
CA GLU A 177 15.10 11.58 -4.21
C GLU A 177 13.74 11.63 -4.91
N GLY A 178 13.20 12.83 -5.17
CA GLY A 178 11.99 13.09 -5.94
C GLY A 178 10.72 12.43 -5.42
N ALA A 179 9.74 12.27 -6.32
CA ALA A 179 8.40 11.73 -6.05
C ALA A 179 8.45 10.20 -5.90
N ASN A 180 8.87 9.72 -4.73
CA ASN A 180 9.08 8.28 -4.46
C ASN A 180 8.02 7.66 -3.54
N ASN A 181 8.16 6.35 -3.30
CA ASN A 181 7.23 5.57 -2.50
C ASN A 181 7.01 6.08 -1.06
N HIS A 182 8.02 6.65 -0.38
CA HIS A 182 7.85 7.12 1.00
C HIS A 182 6.80 8.24 1.06
N LEU A 183 6.89 9.20 0.15
CA LEU A 183 5.98 10.35 0.08
C LEU A 183 4.55 9.90 -0.26
N SER A 184 4.40 8.93 -1.17
CA SER A 184 3.10 8.34 -1.51
C SER A 184 2.46 7.67 -0.30
N TRP A 185 3.22 6.89 0.47
CA TRP A 185 2.73 6.29 1.70
C TRP A 185 2.46 7.31 2.81
N HIS A 186 3.30 8.33 2.97
CA HIS A 186 3.02 9.43 3.90
C HIS A 186 1.70 10.11 3.58
N ASN A 187 1.40 10.37 2.30
CA ASN A 187 0.11 10.94 1.88
C ASN A 187 -1.05 9.99 2.21
N SER A 188 -0.90 8.68 2.01
CA SER A 188 -1.90 7.68 2.40
C SER A 188 -2.21 7.72 3.91
N GLY A 189 -1.17 7.70 4.75
CA GLY A 189 -1.33 7.75 6.21
C GLY A 189 -1.88 9.10 6.71
N MET A 190 -1.47 10.21 6.12
CA MET A 190 -2.03 11.53 6.43
C MET A 190 -3.50 11.64 6.01
N LEU A 191 -3.91 11.01 4.90
CA LEU A 191 -5.32 10.99 4.50
C LEU A 191 -6.19 10.27 5.52
N ILE A 192 -5.75 9.09 5.99
CA ILE A 192 -6.46 8.33 7.03
C ILE A 192 -6.66 9.19 8.29
N ALA A 193 -5.58 9.80 8.79
CA ALA A 193 -5.65 10.65 9.97
C ALA A 193 -6.55 11.88 9.76
N ALA A 194 -6.46 12.53 8.58
CA ALA A 194 -7.26 13.70 8.28
C ALA A 194 -8.76 13.39 8.15
N LEU A 195 -9.10 12.21 7.62
CA LEU A 195 -10.48 11.75 7.53
C LEU A 195 -11.07 11.47 8.92
N TYR A 196 -10.39 10.68 9.76
CA TYR A 196 -10.91 10.33 11.08
C TYR A 196 -10.92 11.49 12.06
N GLY A 197 -9.87 12.31 12.06
CA GLY A 197 -9.76 13.48 12.93
C GLY A 197 -10.41 14.74 12.36
N GLU A 198 -11.09 14.63 11.21
CA GLU A 198 -11.76 15.75 10.51
C GLU A 198 -10.84 16.98 10.29
N ASP A 199 -9.53 16.74 10.17
CA ASP A 199 -8.51 17.78 10.12
C ASP A 199 -8.33 18.33 8.70
N ARG A 200 -9.04 19.43 8.42
CA ARG A 200 -8.97 20.17 7.15
C ARG A 200 -7.56 20.69 6.83
N ARG A 201 -6.72 20.98 7.83
CA ARG A 201 -5.35 21.50 7.59
C ARG A 201 -4.42 20.38 7.16
N LEU A 202 -4.55 19.19 7.74
CA LEU A 202 -3.81 18.01 7.32
C LEU A 202 -4.26 17.55 5.94
N LEU A 203 -5.57 17.55 5.68
CA LEU A 203 -6.15 17.27 4.37
C LEU A 203 -5.64 18.26 3.30
N ALA A 204 -5.73 19.57 3.55
CA ALA A 204 -5.22 20.57 2.61
C ALA A 204 -3.71 20.40 2.36
N TYR A 205 -2.93 20.13 3.42
CA TYR A 205 -1.49 19.89 3.29
C TYR A 205 -1.18 18.72 2.35
N MET A 206 -1.85 17.57 2.51
CA MET A 206 -1.60 16.38 1.68
C MET A 206 -2.13 16.52 0.24
N MET A 207 -3.20 17.29 0.03
CA MET A 207 -3.83 17.45 -1.30
C MET A 207 -3.10 18.45 -2.18
N ASN A 208 -2.82 19.66 -1.68
CA ASN A 208 -2.24 20.74 -2.48
C ASN A 208 -1.26 21.66 -1.73
N GLY A 209 -1.14 21.54 -0.41
CA GLY A 209 -0.37 22.48 0.41
C GLY A 209 1.15 22.29 0.39
N ASN A 210 1.70 21.41 -0.45
CA ASN A 210 3.13 21.16 -0.51
C ASN A 210 3.61 20.63 -1.89
N ARG A 211 4.93 20.69 -2.15
CA ARG A 211 5.53 20.26 -3.43
C ARG A 211 5.22 18.81 -3.79
N TRP A 212 5.18 17.91 -2.81
CA TRP A 212 4.89 16.49 -2.97
C TRP A 212 3.50 16.13 -2.42
N SER A 213 2.53 17.03 -2.61
CA SER A 213 1.13 16.69 -2.41
C SER A 213 0.70 15.56 -3.35
N TYR A 214 -0.40 14.88 -3.04
CA TYR A 214 -0.85 13.71 -3.80
C TYR A 214 -0.97 14.00 -5.30
N GLN A 215 -1.57 15.13 -5.67
CA GLN A 215 -1.67 15.56 -7.07
C GLN A 215 -0.29 15.63 -7.75
N ASN A 216 0.68 16.29 -7.12
CA ASN A 216 2.02 16.43 -7.67
C ASN A 216 2.76 15.09 -7.70
N LEU A 217 2.52 14.18 -6.73
CA LEU A 217 3.07 12.83 -6.78
C LEU A 217 2.51 12.04 -7.98
N VAL A 218 1.21 12.07 -8.25
CA VAL A 218 0.65 11.39 -9.43
C VAL A 218 1.29 11.91 -10.72
N ARG A 219 1.44 13.24 -10.83
CA ARG A 219 2.07 13.90 -11.99
C ARG A 219 3.54 13.51 -12.16
N ASP A 220 4.31 13.54 -11.09
CA ASP A 220 5.78 13.49 -11.15
C ASP A 220 6.36 12.10 -10.90
N ALA A 221 5.64 11.22 -10.20
CA ALA A 221 6.06 9.84 -9.95
C ALA A 221 5.76 8.93 -11.16
N ILE A 222 4.79 9.25 -12.01
CA ILE A 222 4.42 8.40 -13.15
C ILE A 222 5.00 8.97 -14.44
N TYR A 223 5.75 8.14 -15.15
CA TYR A 223 6.42 8.47 -16.38
C TYR A 223 5.51 8.36 -17.59
N GLU A 224 5.14 9.50 -18.16
CA GLU A 224 4.31 9.57 -19.37
C GLU A 224 5.00 10.46 -20.40
N GLN A 225 5.33 9.91 -21.57
CA GLN A 225 6.12 10.59 -22.61
C GLN A 225 5.48 11.91 -23.04
N ASP A 226 4.15 11.92 -23.10
CA ASP A 226 3.37 13.03 -23.64
C ASP A 226 2.75 13.91 -22.54
N ASN A 227 3.21 13.80 -21.30
CA ASN A 227 2.75 14.64 -20.19
C ASN A 227 3.70 15.83 -20.00
N PRO A 228 3.37 17.03 -20.52
CA PRO A 228 4.23 18.22 -20.45
C PRO A 228 4.39 18.77 -19.03
N GLU A 229 3.54 18.35 -18.09
CA GLU A 229 3.54 18.85 -16.71
C GLU A 229 4.52 18.09 -15.79
N ASN A 230 5.10 16.97 -16.25
CA ASN A 230 6.02 16.17 -15.42
C ASN A 230 7.35 16.92 -15.22
N LEU A 231 7.58 17.46 -14.00
CA LEU A 231 8.70 18.35 -13.67
C LEU A 231 10.07 17.65 -13.74
N PHE A 232 10.13 16.32 -13.64
CA PHE A 232 11.37 15.56 -13.81
C PHE A 232 11.76 15.35 -15.28
N ARG A 233 10.98 15.89 -16.23
CA ARG A 233 11.16 15.72 -17.68
C ARG A 233 11.37 17.00 -18.46
N VAL A 234 11.11 18.18 -17.92
CA VAL A 234 11.38 19.44 -18.66
C VAL A 234 12.86 19.49 -19.05
N GLY A 235 13.14 19.35 -20.34
CA GLY A 235 14.48 19.41 -20.92
C GLY A 235 15.36 18.15 -20.78
N ARG A 236 14.81 16.97 -20.42
CA ARG A 236 15.59 15.72 -20.37
C ARG A 236 15.18 14.76 -21.49
N ASP A 237 16.11 14.51 -22.42
CA ASP A 237 15.93 13.55 -23.51
C ASP A 237 16.01 12.09 -22.99
N PHE A 238 14.84 11.48 -22.83
CA PHE A 238 14.68 10.06 -22.47
C PHE A 238 14.41 9.17 -23.69
N VAL A 239 14.71 9.63 -24.91
CA VAL A 239 14.59 8.86 -26.17
C VAL A 239 15.53 7.65 -26.21
N HIS A 240 16.40 7.48 -25.21
CA HIS A 240 17.22 6.28 -25.00
C HIS A 240 16.54 5.18 -24.16
N LEU A 241 15.38 5.46 -23.54
CA LEU A 241 14.61 4.45 -22.81
C LEU A 241 13.79 3.57 -23.77
N PRO A 242 13.57 2.27 -23.50
CA PRO A 242 12.62 1.47 -24.29
C PRO A 242 11.25 2.15 -24.35
N THR A 243 10.54 2.06 -25.48
CA THR A 243 9.20 2.68 -25.64
C THR A 243 8.24 2.33 -24.50
N GLN A 244 8.35 1.11 -23.96
CA GLN A 244 7.57 0.63 -22.82
C GLN A 244 7.82 1.44 -21.54
N ALA A 245 9.05 1.89 -21.28
CA ALA A 245 9.42 2.75 -20.14
C ALA A 245 8.84 4.17 -20.23
N ARG A 246 8.36 4.54 -21.42
CA ARG A 246 7.88 5.89 -21.71
C ARG A 246 6.37 6.04 -21.47
N THR A 247 5.68 4.94 -21.13
CA THR A 247 4.22 4.89 -21.05
C THR A 247 3.72 4.25 -19.75
N GLY A 248 3.98 4.88 -18.60
CA GLY A 248 3.41 4.52 -17.29
C GLY A 248 4.39 3.93 -16.27
N GLU A 249 5.70 3.88 -16.53
CA GLU A 249 6.67 3.45 -15.51
C GLU A 249 6.61 4.38 -14.29
N ILE A 250 6.78 3.86 -13.08
CA ILE A 250 6.87 4.69 -11.88
C ILE A 250 8.32 5.00 -11.56
N TYR A 251 8.60 6.26 -11.28
CA TYR A 251 9.85 6.71 -10.70
C TYR A 251 9.98 6.21 -9.26
N ASP A 252 11.09 5.53 -9.01
CA ASP A 252 11.64 5.32 -7.69
C ASP A 252 13.17 5.46 -7.78
N ARG A 253 13.84 5.77 -6.66
CA ARG A 253 15.31 5.82 -6.61
C ARG A 253 15.93 4.48 -7.01
N HIS A 254 15.19 3.38 -6.82
CA HIS A 254 15.48 2.07 -7.36
C HIS A 254 14.70 1.88 -8.68
N ARG A 255 15.37 1.92 -9.84
CA ARG A 255 14.68 1.87 -11.15
C ARG A 255 14.29 0.46 -11.57
N SER A 256 13.11 0.31 -12.18
CA SER A 256 12.52 -0.99 -12.52
C SER A 256 12.99 -1.59 -13.84
N LEU A 257 13.42 -0.76 -14.80
CA LEU A 257 13.90 -1.22 -16.11
C LEU A 257 15.41 -1.07 -16.28
N PRO A 258 16.09 -2.05 -16.90
CA PRO A 258 17.48 -1.90 -17.32
C PRO A 258 17.55 -0.87 -18.45
N HIS A 259 18.36 0.17 -18.26
CA HIS A 259 18.70 1.10 -19.33
C HIS A 259 19.78 0.48 -20.23
N PRO A 260 19.74 0.68 -21.56
CA PRO A 260 20.94 0.47 -22.38
C PRO A 260 22.08 1.30 -21.78
N PRO A 261 23.35 0.88 -21.90
CA PRO A 261 24.47 1.74 -21.54
C PRO A 261 24.27 3.07 -22.26
N ALA A 262 24.05 4.13 -21.49
CA ALA A 262 23.82 5.45 -22.04
C ALA A 262 25.04 5.78 -22.91
N ARG A 263 24.80 5.98 -24.22
CA ARG A 263 25.86 6.35 -25.16
C ARG A 263 26.55 7.61 -24.62
N GLY A 264 27.87 7.58 -24.68
CA GLY A 264 28.82 8.40 -23.92
C GLY A 264 28.47 9.88 -23.71
N ASN A 265 28.96 10.40 -22.59
CA ASN A 265 28.96 11.80 -22.14
C ASN A 265 27.85 12.24 -21.16
N ILE A 266 27.69 11.50 -20.06
CA ILE A 266 27.30 12.10 -18.77
C ILE A 266 28.27 11.60 -17.69
N TYR A 267 29.55 11.90 -17.87
CA TYR A 267 30.68 11.49 -17.01
C TYR A 267 30.61 12.10 -15.60
N ASP A 268 29.61 11.68 -14.84
CA ASP A 268 29.76 11.28 -13.43
C ASP A 268 28.72 10.20 -13.01
N ARG A 269 27.95 9.63 -13.97
CA ARG A 269 26.92 8.62 -13.68
C ARG A 269 27.44 7.19 -13.54
N GLN A 270 28.70 6.94 -13.92
CA GLN A 270 29.31 5.62 -13.73
C GLN A 270 29.58 5.33 -12.24
N ARG A 271 29.75 6.37 -11.41
CA ARG A 271 29.77 6.26 -9.94
C ARG A 271 28.40 5.89 -9.38
N TRP A 272 27.35 6.51 -9.89
CA TRP A 272 25.95 6.21 -9.52
C TRP A 272 25.52 4.78 -9.86
N TRP A 273 25.93 4.28 -11.03
CA TRP A 273 25.58 2.94 -11.48
C TRP A 273 26.29 1.83 -10.69
N ASN A 274 27.54 2.06 -10.29
CA ASN A 274 28.35 1.05 -9.62
C ASN A 274 28.26 1.07 -8.08
N GLU A 275 27.92 2.20 -7.45
CA GLU A 275 27.95 2.32 -5.98
C GLU A 275 26.55 2.44 -5.33
N GLU A 276 25.53 2.99 -6.01
CA GLU A 276 24.25 3.34 -5.34
C GLU A 276 22.97 2.77 -6.00
N VAL A 277 22.94 2.56 -7.33
CA VAL A 277 21.79 1.91 -7.98
C VAL A 277 21.92 0.40 -7.85
N ARG A 278 21.62 -0.12 -6.66
CA ARG A 278 21.27 -1.53 -6.51
C ARG A 278 19.98 -1.76 -7.32
N GLN A 279 20.10 -2.15 -8.59
CA GLN A 279 19.00 -2.57 -9.50
C GLN A 279 18.15 -3.73 -8.96
N ARG A 280 18.44 -4.19 -7.74
CA ARG A 280 17.90 -5.41 -7.15
C ARG A 280 16.41 -5.29 -6.82
N ALA A 281 15.83 -4.09 -6.61
CA ALA A 281 14.45 -3.97 -6.09
C ALA A 281 13.55 -2.93 -6.79
N GLY A 282 13.93 -2.38 -7.94
CA GLY A 282 13.22 -1.23 -8.50
C GLY A 282 11.77 -1.50 -8.94
N PHE A 283 11.48 -2.68 -9.48
CA PHE A 283 10.11 -3.10 -9.79
C PHE A 283 9.24 -3.18 -8.54
N ALA A 284 9.76 -3.78 -7.46
CA ALA A 284 9.09 -3.88 -6.18
C ALA A 284 8.76 -2.50 -5.57
N TYR A 285 9.73 -1.58 -5.54
CA TYR A 285 9.50 -0.23 -5.02
C TYR A 285 8.54 0.58 -5.88
N SER A 286 8.60 0.42 -7.20
CA SER A 286 7.67 1.08 -8.12
C SER A 286 6.23 0.58 -7.93
N LYS A 287 6.05 -0.73 -7.72
CA LYS A 287 4.76 -1.33 -7.38
C LYS A 287 4.26 -0.89 -6.01
N PHE A 288 5.14 -0.82 -5.02
CA PHE A 288 4.83 -0.31 -3.68
C PHE A 288 4.41 1.17 -3.70
N ASN A 289 4.98 1.96 -4.62
CA ASN A 289 4.54 3.33 -4.88
C ASN A 289 3.15 3.35 -5.54
N LEU A 290 2.92 2.55 -6.59
CA LEU A 290 1.60 2.43 -7.24
C LEU A 290 0.50 2.04 -6.27
N GLU A 291 0.81 1.10 -5.37
CA GLU A 291 -0.09 0.65 -4.32
C GLU A 291 -0.56 1.81 -3.44
N ALA A 292 0.37 2.61 -2.91
CA ALA A 292 0.04 3.78 -2.11
C ALA A 292 -0.82 4.79 -2.90
N LEU A 293 -0.47 5.05 -4.17
CA LEU A 293 -1.22 5.96 -5.02
C LEU A 293 -2.66 5.47 -5.22
N MET A 294 -2.84 4.19 -5.54
CA MET A 294 -4.14 3.56 -5.76
C MET A 294 -5.00 3.51 -4.50
N ILE A 295 -4.42 3.09 -3.36
CA ILE A 295 -5.15 3.01 -2.09
C ILE A 295 -5.58 4.41 -1.64
N THR A 296 -4.72 5.42 -1.78
CA THR A 296 -5.07 6.81 -1.46
C THR A 296 -6.21 7.32 -2.34
N ALA A 297 -6.17 7.07 -3.65
CA ALA A 297 -7.27 7.44 -4.56
C ALA A 297 -8.57 6.71 -4.22
N HIS A 298 -8.49 5.43 -3.88
CA HIS A 298 -9.64 4.64 -3.48
C HIS A 298 -10.30 5.20 -2.22
N MET A 299 -9.51 5.47 -1.17
CA MET A 299 -10.00 6.10 0.06
C MET A 299 -10.63 7.47 -0.21
N ALA A 300 -9.98 8.30 -1.02
CA ALA A 300 -10.54 9.60 -1.41
C ALA A 300 -11.89 9.46 -2.11
N GLN A 301 -12.02 8.50 -3.03
CA GLN A 301 -13.27 8.25 -3.77
C GLN A 301 -14.40 7.73 -2.87
N LEU A 302 -14.09 6.85 -1.90
CA LEU A 302 -15.08 6.34 -0.94
C LEU A 302 -15.62 7.43 -0.01
N ASN A 303 -14.92 8.55 0.12
CA ASN A 303 -15.29 9.70 0.96
C ASN A 303 -15.65 10.95 0.13
N GLY A 304 -15.88 10.80 -1.18
CA GLY A 304 -16.32 11.91 -2.04
C GLY A 304 -15.31 13.06 -2.17
N LEU A 305 -14.02 12.80 -1.98
CA LEU A 305 -12.98 13.83 -2.07
C LEU A 305 -12.57 14.09 -3.53
N GLU A 306 -12.52 15.37 -3.90
CA GLU A 306 -12.21 15.82 -5.26
C GLU A 306 -11.29 17.05 -5.28
N TYR A 307 -10.53 17.20 -6.35
CA TYR A 307 -9.79 18.42 -6.66
C TYR A 307 -10.67 19.37 -7.47
N GLY A 308 -10.87 20.59 -6.96
CA GLY A 308 -11.61 21.64 -7.66
C GLY A 308 -13.04 21.24 -8.04
N GLY A 309 -13.68 20.37 -7.24
CA GLY A 309 -15.08 19.94 -7.39
C GLY A 309 -15.43 19.18 -8.68
N SER A 310 -14.44 18.61 -9.36
CA SER A 310 -14.68 17.84 -10.60
C SER A 310 -13.60 16.81 -10.95
N LYS A 311 -12.38 16.98 -10.42
CA LYS A 311 -11.27 16.05 -10.70
C LYS A 311 -11.14 15.05 -9.56
N ASN A 312 -11.55 13.80 -9.82
CA ASN A 312 -11.36 12.72 -8.86
C ASN A 312 -9.88 12.30 -8.76
N PHE A 313 -9.51 11.70 -7.63
CA PHE A 313 -8.13 11.29 -7.36
C PHE A 313 -7.64 10.20 -8.30
N ILE A 314 -8.55 9.33 -8.76
CA ILE A 314 -8.21 8.16 -9.58
C ILE A 314 -7.88 8.54 -11.03
N ASN A 315 -8.47 9.62 -11.58
CA ASN A 315 -8.22 10.10 -12.95
C ASN A 315 -7.41 11.41 -13.00
N LEU A 316 -6.56 11.68 -12.01
CA LEU A 316 -5.65 12.82 -12.08
C LEU A 316 -4.67 12.70 -13.26
N HIS A 317 -4.25 13.87 -13.77
CA HIS A 317 -3.22 14.05 -14.81
C HIS A 317 -3.32 13.05 -15.98
N ASN A 318 -4.24 13.27 -16.93
CA ASN A 318 -4.38 12.40 -18.12
C ASN A 318 -4.50 10.90 -17.83
N ARG A 319 -5.05 10.54 -16.65
CA ARG A 319 -5.20 9.16 -16.18
C ARG A 319 -3.86 8.46 -15.94
N SER A 320 -2.87 9.14 -15.36
CA SER A 320 -1.53 8.56 -15.14
C SER A 320 -1.55 7.24 -14.37
N ILE A 321 -2.38 7.14 -13.34
CA ILE A 321 -2.53 5.90 -12.56
C ILE A 321 -2.99 4.74 -13.45
N ARG A 322 -3.94 4.99 -14.36
CA ARG A 322 -4.41 3.99 -15.34
C ARG A 322 -3.28 3.53 -16.26
N ASN A 323 -2.46 4.46 -16.75
CA ASN A 323 -1.33 4.14 -17.62
C ASN A 323 -0.28 3.31 -16.88
N ALA A 324 0.01 3.62 -15.63
CA ALA A 324 0.87 2.80 -14.78
C ALA A 324 0.30 1.39 -14.57
N LEU A 325 -1.01 1.27 -14.29
CA LEU A 325 -1.68 -0.02 -14.16
C LEU A 325 -1.60 -0.84 -15.45
N ARG A 326 -1.75 -0.23 -16.63
CA ARG A 326 -1.58 -0.93 -17.91
C ARG A 326 -0.15 -1.43 -18.09
N PHE A 327 0.83 -0.57 -17.83
CA PHE A 327 2.25 -0.90 -17.93
C PHE A 327 2.62 -2.08 -17.01
N TYR A 328 2.35 -1.97 -15.71
CA TYR A 328 2.64 -3.05 -14.77
C TYR A 328 1.73 -4.25 -14.98
N GLY A 329 0.51 -4.08 -15.47
CA GLY A 329 -0.42 -5.16 -15.78
C GLY A 329 0.07 -6.06 -16.91
N GLN A 330 0.68 -5.48 -17.95
CA GLN A 330 1.28 -6.25 -19.04
C GLN A 330 2.39 -7.18 -18.53
N TYR A 331 3.19 -6.73 -17.56
CA TYR A 331 4.19 -7.58 -16.91
C TYR A 331 3.58 -8.85 -16.29
N TYR A 332 2.43 -8.76 -15.63
CA TYR A 332 1.74 -9.92 -15.05
C TYR A 332 1.14 -10.87 -16.09
N ILE A 333 0.95 -10.42 -17.33
CA ILE A 333 0.53 -11.26 -18.46
C ILE A 333 1.73 -11.97 -19.06
N ASP A 334 2.83 -11.23 -19.26
CA ASP A 334 4.04 -11.76 -19.88
C ASP A 334 4.78 -12.74 -18.93
N PHE A 335 4.70 -12.49 -17.63
CA PHE A 335 5.38 -13.24 -16.56
C PHE A 335 4.40 -13.63 -15.44
N PRO A 336 3.41 -14.51 -15.72
CA PRO A 336 2.45 -14.93 -14.71
C PRO A 336 3.11 -15.79 -13.63
N ALA A 337 2.51 -15.78 -12.44
CA ALA A 337 3.03 -16.55 -11.32
C ALA A 337 3.10 -18.07 -11.60
N GLY A 338 4.22 -18.69 -11.21
CA GLY A 338 4.45 -20.14 -11.37
C GLY A 338 4.97 -20.57 -12.75
N ARG A 339 5.43 -19.63 -13.58
CA ARG A 339 6.15 -19.93 -14.83
C ARG A 339 7.47 -20.66 -14.52
N ALA A 340 7.70 -21.81 -15.16
CA ALA A 340 8.79 -22.73 -14.81
C ALA A 340 10.20 -22.24 -15.16
N ASP A 341 10.32 -21.29 -16.09
CA ASP A 341 11.57 -20.64 -16.52
C ASP A 341 11.92 -19.39 -15.68
N CYS A 342 11.03 -18.97 -14.77
CA CYS A 342 11.34 -17.95 -13.79
C CYS A 342 12.07 -18.61 -12.60
N ARG A 343 13.36 -18.28 -12.43
CA ARG A 343 14.20 -18.82 -11.35
C ARG A 343 13.67 -18.45 -9.97
N LYS A 344 13.81 -19.37 -9.01
CA LYS A 344 13.53 -19.09 -7.59
C LYS A 344 14.66 -18.22 -7.02
N ILE A 345 14.32 -17.24 -6.19
CA ILE A 345 15.27 -16.29 -5.59
C ILE A 345 16.40 -16.98 -4.81
N SER A 346 16.10 -18.12 -4.16
CA SER A 346 17.10 -18.93 -3.45
C SER A 346 18.25 -19.42 -4.33
N GLU A 347 18.10 -19.36 -5.65
CA GLU A 347 19.09 -19.77 -6.65
C GLU A 347 19.91 -18.57 -7.19
N MET A 348 19.73 -17.37 -6.64
CA MET A 348 20.38 -16.12 -7.09
C MET A 348 21.27 -15.43 -6.03
N GLU A 349 21.44 -15.99 -4.84
CA GLU A 349 22.49 -15.60 -3.88
C GLU A 349 23.89 -15.68 -4.53
N PRO A 350 24.80 -14.76 -4.19
CA PRO A 350 25.59 -13.96 -5.13
C PRO A 350 26.31 -14.84 -6.17
N SER A 351 25.63 -15.14 -7.28
CA SER A 351 26.29 -15.77 -8.40
C SER A 351 27.12 -14.69 -9.11
N PRO A 352 28.44 -14.89 -9.31
CA PRO A 352 29.25 -14.00 -10.13
C PRO A 352 28.86 -14.05 -11.62
N LYS A 353 27.85 -14.85 -12.00
CA LYS A 353 27.37 -14.97 -13.37
C LYS A 353 26.16 -14.06 -13.61
N PRO A 354 26.17 -13.21 -14.65
CA PRO A 354 25.01 -12.42 -15.06
C PRO A 354 23.81 -13.34 -15.32
N TYR A 355 22.62 -12.92 -14.88
CA TYR A 355 21.38 -13.60 -15.24
C TYR A 355 21.09 -13.40 -16.74
N ASP A 356 20.97 -14.50 -17.48
CA ASP A 356 20.77 -14.57 -18.93
C ASP A 356 19.35 -15.04 -19.33
N GLY A 357 18.48 -15.27 -18.34
CA GLY A 357 17.11 -15.75 -18.57
C GLY A 357 16.16 -14.66 -19.10
N GLN A 358 15.12 -15.10 -19.82
CA GLN A 358 14.11 -14.20 -20.41
C GLN A 358 13.05 -13.69 -19.42
N CYS A 359 13.00 -14.21 -18.19
CA CYS A 359 12.05 -13.78 -17.16
C CYS A 359 12.69 -12.68 -16.30
N PRO A 360 12.17 -11.43 -16.29
CA PRO A 360 12.67 -10.40 -15.40
C PRO A 360 12.49 -10.85 -13.96
N ILE A 361 13.54 -10.64 -13.19
CA ILE A 361 13.77 -11.22 -11.88
C ILE A 361 12.61 -10.91 -10.93
N ALA A 362 11.93 -11.95 -10.45
CA ALA A 362 11.10 -11.85 -9.25
C ALA A 362 12.05 -11.61 -8.07
N TYR A 363 12.21 -10.37 -7.61
CA TYR A 363 13.12 -10.07 -6.47
C TYR A 363 12.35 -9.71 -5.20
N GLU A 364 12.91 -10.15 -4.07
CA GLU A 364 12.53 -9.74 -2.72
C GLU A 364 13.08 -8.33 -2.41
N PRO A 365 12.28 -7.39 -1.89
CA PRO A 365 12.73 -6.15 -1.34
C PRO A 365 13.50 -6.44 -0.07
N TYR A 366 14.31 -5.44 0.23
CA TYR A 366 15.14 -5.19 1.38
C TYR A 366 14.46 -5.30 2.77
N PHE A 367 13.22 -5.81 2.84
CA PHE A 367 12.38 -5.91 4.03
C PHE A 367 11.82 -7.32 4.27
N GLY A 368 12.21 -8.34 3.49
CA GLY A 368 11.79 -9.74 3.70
C GLY A 368 10.41 -10.10 3.15
N GLU A 369 9.83 -9.29 2.26
CA GLU A 369 8.43 -9.42 1.82
C GLU A 369 8.33 -9.52 0.29
N ARG A 370 7.85 -10.60 -0.34
CA ARG A 370 7.80 -10.74 -1.83
C ARG A 370 6.72 -9.85 -2.52
N PRO A 371 7.00 -8.66 -3.09
CA PRO A 371 6.00 -7.67 -3.51
C PRO A 371 5.50 -7.92 -4.92
N SER A 372 6.29 -8.64 -5.74
CA SER A 372 5.95 -8.88 -7.14
C SER A 372 4.68 -9.68 -7.30
N TYR A 373 4.19 -10.39 -6.27
CA TYR A 373 3.00 -11.23 -6.39
C TYR A 373 1.83 -10.84 -5.47
N HIS A 374 2.08 -10.10 -4.38
CA HIS A 374 1.03 -9.72 -3.44
C HIS A 374 0.23 -8.47 -3.82
N THR A 375 0.50 -7.83 -4.97
CA THR A 375 -0.22 -6.63 -5.42
C THR A 375 -1.14 -6.89 -6.63
N VAL A 376 -1.37 -8.16 -7.00
CA VAL A 376 -2.32 -8.55 -8.07
C VAL A 376 -3.73 -8.03 -7.77
N TYR A 377 -4.08 -7.88 -6.48
CA TYR A 377 -5.34 -7.29 -6.05
C TYR A 377 -5.56 -5.86 -6.58
N LEU A 378 -4.49 -5.10 -6.90
CA LEU A 378 -4.63 -3.73 -7.41
C LEU A 378 -5.40 -3.73 -8.73
N PHE A 379 -5.31 -4.81 -9.52
CA PHE A 379 -6.04 -4.95 -10.77
C PHE A 379 -7.52 -5.29 -10.56
N ALA A 380 -7.85 -5.98 -9.46
CA ALA A 380 -9.23 -6.19 -9.05
C ALA A 380 -9.87 -4.84 -8.65
N LEU A 381 -9.15 -4.03 -7.88
CA LEU A 381 -9.58 -2.67 -7.56
C LEU A 381 -9.67 -1.77 -8.80
N ALA A 382 -8.66 -1.82 -9.69
CA ALA A 382 -8.63 -1.03 -10.91
C ALA A 382 -9.81 -1.33 -11.85
N LYS A 383 -10.28 -2.58 -11.89
CA LYS A 383 -11.44 -3.00 -12.68
C LYS A 383 -12.73 -2.27 -12.30
N LYS A 384 -12.88 -1.88 -11.02
CA LYS A 384 -14.00 -1.04 -10.54
C LYS A 384 -13.94 0.38 -11.13
N TYR A 385 -12.74 0.91 -11.34
CA TYR A 385 -12.53 2.30 -11.73
C TYR A 385 -12.34 2.54 -13.22
N TYR A 386 -11.84 1.55 -13.96
CA TYR A 386 -11.60 1.65 -15.40
C TYR A 386 -12.31 0.51 -16.13
N PRO A 387 -13.66 0.57 -16.25
CA PRO A 387 -14.44 -0.47 -16.93
C PRO A 387 -14.00 -0.68 -18.39
N GLU A 388 -13.44 0.32 -19.04
CA GLU A 388 -12.90 0.23 -20.39
C GLU A 388 -11.65 -0.67 -20.50
N ASP A 389 -10.94 -0.93 -19.39
CA ASP A 389 -9.81 -1.87 -19.32
C ASP A 389 -10.21 -3.20 -18.65
N LYS A 390 -11.51 -3.43 -18.43
CA LYS A 390 -12.02 -4.62 -17.73
C LYS A 390 -11.49 -5.93 -18.32
N ALA A 391 -11.39 -6.03 -19.65
CA ALA A 391 -10.87 -7.23 -20.33
C ALA A 391 -9.39 -7.48 -20.00
N LEU A 392 -8.56 -6.43 -19.98
CA LEU A 392 -7.15 -6.51 -19.62
C LEU A 392 -6.99 -6.96 -18.17
N TYR A 393 -7.69 -6.32 -17.23
CA TYR A 393 -7.58 -6.67 -15.81
C TYR A 393 -8.13 -8.06 -15.51
N THR A 394 -9.19 -8.48 -16.21
CA THR A 394 -9.69 -9.86 -16.10
C THR A 394 -8.63 -10.86 -16.56
N LYS A 395 -7.97 -10.61 -17.69
CA LYS A 395 -6.87 -11.44 -18.18
C LYS A 395 -5.72 -11.53 -17.16
N ILE A 396 -5.33 -10.41 -16.54
CA ILE A 396 -4.29 -10.36 -15.50
C ILE A 396 -4.68 -11.22 -14.29
N LEU A 397 -5.89 -11.02 -13.76
CA LEU A 397 -6.40 -11.74 -12.59
C LEU A 397 -6.51 -13.25 -12.87
N SER A 398 -7.01 -13.64 -14.04
CA SER A 398 -7.09 -15.05 -14.44
C SER A 398 -5.71 -15.71 -14.56
N ALA A 399 -4.74 -15.02 -15.18
CA ALA A 399 -3.37 -15.52 -15.32
C ALA A 399 -2.64 -15.68 -13.97
N ASN A 400 -3.04 -14.91 -12.96
CA ASN A 400 -2.40 -14.86 -11.65
C ASN A 400 -3.32 -15.32 -10.51
N ARG A 401 -4.33 -16.15 -10.81
CA ARG A 401 -5.35 -16.57 -9.84
C ARG A 401 -4.77 -17.21 -8.57
N LYS A 402 -3.63 -17.89 -8.67
CA LYS A 402 -2.95 -18.51 -7.53
C LYS A 402 -2.45 -17.50 -6.49
N GLU A 403 -2.15 -16.27 -6.92
CA GLU A 403 -1.66 -15.19 -6.05
C GLU A 403 -2.79 -14.43 -5.35
N LEU A 404 -4.05 -14.69 -5.73
CA LEU A 404 -5.23 -14.16 -5.04
C LEU A 404 -5.59 -14.99 -3.80
N ILE A 405 -4.90 -16.09 -3.53
CA ILE A 405 -5.12 -16.91 -2.34
C ILE A 405 -3.79 -16.95 -1.57
N PRO A 406 -3.76 -16.60 -0.27
CA PRO A 406 -2.56 -16.80 0.51
C PRO A 406 -2.19 -18.28 0.60
N VAL A 407 -0.89 -18.55 0.59
CA VAL A 407 -0.36 -19.88 0.94
C VAL A 407 -0.19 -19.91 2.45
N SER A 408 -0.56 -21.02 3.10
CA SER A 408 -0.58 -21.23 4.56
C SER A 408 0.73 -20.90 5.29
N ASN A 409 1.85 -20.84 4.57
CA ASN A 409 3.17 -20.63 5.13
C ASN A 409 3.70 -19.20 4.88
N PHE A 410 2.89 -18.30 4.32
CA PHE A 410 3.26 -16.90 4.15
C PHE A 410 2.89 -16.06 5.38
N HIS A 411 3.82 -15.19 5.75
CA HIS A 411 3.72 -14.34 6.91
C HIS A 411 2.53 -13.34 6.80
N PRO A 412 1.73 -13.10 7.84
CA PRO A 412 0.48 -12.30 7.82
C PRO A 412 0.56 -10.88 7.20
N LEU A 413 1.75 -10.27 7.06
CA LEU A 413 1.92 -9.02 6.29
C LEU A 413 1.91 -9.22 4.77
N HIS A 414 2.30 -10.40 4.28
CA HIS A 414 2.31 -10.77 2.86
C HIS A 414 0.89 -10.88 2.30
N ALA A 415 -0.10 -11.07 3.17
CA ALA A 415 -1.46 -11.32 2.76
C ALA A 415 -2.46 -10.33 3.39
N PRO A 416 -2.46 -9.05 3.00
CA PRO A 416 -3.76 -8.41 2.86
C PRO A 416 -4.55 -9.10 1.73
N VAL A 417 -3.91 -9.96 0.92
CA VAL A 417 -4.49 -10.80 -0.14
C VAL A 417 -5.82 -11.42 0.29
N SER A 418 -5.98 -12.00 1.48
CA SER A 418 -7.30 -12.53 1.90
C SER A 418 -8.34 -11.44 2.02
N VAL A 419 -8.00 -10.32 2.67
CA VAL A 419 -8.90 -9.17 2.83
C VAL A 419 -9.28 -8.62 1.45
N PHE A 420 -8.30 -8.37 0.59
CA PHE A 420 -8.53 -7.92 -0.77
C PHE A 420 -9.35 -8.92 -1.60
N THR A 421 -9.05 -10.22 -1.51
CA THR A 421 -9.75 -11.25 -2.27
C THR A 421 -11.18 -11.40 -1.82
N LEU A 422 -11.43 -11.37 -0.50
CA LEU A 422 -12.77 -11.35 0.09
C LEU A 422 -13.62 -10.22 -0.50
N PHE A 423 -13.06 -9.03 -0.67
CA PHE A 423 -13.82 -7.86 -1.12
C PHE A 423 -13.84 -7.66 -2.64
N PHE A 424 -12.79 -8.03 -3.39
CA PHE A 424 -12.62 -7.56 -4.77
C PHE A 424 -12.33 -8.65 -5.82
N ALA A 425 -11.95 -9.87 -5.44
CA ALA A 425 -11.46 -10.84 -6.43
C ALA A 425 -12.55 -11.41 -7.36
N GLU A 426 -13.80 -11.46 -6.90
CA GLU A 426 -14.93 -12.05 -7.64
C GLU A 426 -16.11 -11.07 -7.67
N GLU A 427 -16.82 -10.95 -8.80
CA GLU A 427 -18.01 -10.08 -8.96
C GLU A 427 -19.26 -10.94 -9.22
#